data_AF-A0A7N2RDX0-F1
#
_entry.id   AF-A0A7N2RDX0-F1
#
_cell.length_a   1.000
_cell.length_b   1.000
_cell.length_c   1.000
_cell.angle_alpha   90.00
_cell.angle_beta   90.00
_cell.angle_gamma   90.00
#
_symmetry.space_group_name_H-M   'P 1'
#
loop_
_entity.id
_entity.type
_entity.pdbx_description
1 polymer ?
#
loop_
_entity_poly.entity_id
_entity_poly.type
_entity_poly.pdbx_seq_one_letter_code
_entity_poly.pdbx_strand_id
1 'polypeptide(L)'
;MVFGFVILALALPGSLYIGSILVGICYGIRIAISVPTASELFGIIYYGLIYNILILNDLPLGSFLFSRLLAGILYDMEATPTAGGGNTCVGAHCYRKTFVVMAVACIIGFGLDILLSIRTKAVYTKIYVSKKSKKSWAPSNGRRQILN
;
A
#
# COMPACT_ATOMS: atom_id res chain seq x y z
N MET A 1 -6.41 3.78 -6.03
CA MET A 1 -5.24 4.63 -6.32
C MET A 1 -4.91 4.70 -7.79
N VAL A 2 -4.72 3.58 -8.50
CA VAL A 2 -4.34 3.54 -9.93
C VAL A 2 -5.25 4.44 -10.80
N PHE A 3 -6.57 4.33 -10.68
CA PHE A 3 -7.52 5.19 -11.42
C PHE A 3 -7.30 6.69 -11.17
N GLY A 4 -6.98 7.10 -9.95
CA GLY A 4 -6.67 8.49 -9.63
C GLY A 4 -5.41 8.98 -10.33
N PHE A 5 -4.35 8.17 -10.35
CA PHE A 5 -3.12 8.49 -11.07
C PHE A 5 -3.28 8.47 -12.60
N VAL A 6 -4.13 7.59 -13.14
CA VAL A 6 -4.48 7.59 -14.57
C VAL A 6 -5.23 8.87 -14.95
N ILE A 7 -6.17 9.32 -14.11
CA ILE A 7 -6.89 10.60 -14.31
C ILE A 7 -5.92 11.79 -14.25
N LEU A 8 -4.96 11.78 -13.31
CA LEU A 8 -3.90 12.78 -13.24
C LEU A 8 -3.01 12.78 -14.50
N ALA A 9 -2.70 11.61 -15.06
CA ALA A 9 -1.89 11.44 -16.26
C ALA A 9 -2.57 11.92 -17.56
N LEU A 10 -3.91 12.10 -17.57
CA LEU A 10 -4.64 12.64 -18.72
C LEU A 10 -4.43 14.14 -18.91
N ALA A 11 -3.89 14.85 -17.90
CA ALA A 11 -3.52 16.27 -17.96
C ALA A 11 -4.63 17.22 -18.50
N LEU A 12 -5.89 16.87 -18.27
CA LEU A 12 -7.05 17.70 -18.63
C LEU A 12 -7.28 18.81 -17.60
N PRO A 13 -7.84 19.97 -17.99
CA PRO A 13 -8.21 21.00 -17.03
C PRO A 13 -9.22 20.45 -16.00
N GLY A 14 -8.86 20.52 -14.71
CA GLY A 14 -9.68 19.99 -13.60
C GLY A 14 -9.37 18.56 -13.16
N SER A 15 -8.56 17.79 -13.90
CA SER A 15 -8.24 16.39 -13.54
C SER A 15 -7.44 16.28 -12.24
N LEU A 16 -6.62 17.29 -11.91
CA LEU A 16 -5.87 17.40 -10.66
C LEU A 16 -6.78 17.43 -9.43
N TYR A 17 -7.91 18.14 -9.51
CA TYR A 17 -8.84 18.25 -8.38
C TYR A 17 -9.55 16.92 -8.13
N ILE A 18 -10.11 16.31 -9.19
CA ILE A 18 -10.80 15.02 -9.10
C ILE A 18 -9.82 13.91 -8.71
N GLY A 19 -8.61 13.91 -9.28
CA GLY A 19 -7.57 12.93 -9.02
C GLY A 19 -7.08 12.97 -7.57
N SER A 20 -6.80 14.16 -7.01
CA SER A 20 -6.34 14.30 -5.63
C SER A 20 -7.39 13.85 -4.60
N ILE A 21 -8.67 14.15 -4.84
CA ILE A 21 -9.78 13.66 -4.00
C ILE A 21 -9.83 12.13 -4.02
N LEU A 22 -9.79 11.51 -5.21
CA LEU A 22 -9.87 10.06 -5.35
C LEU A 22 -8.67 9.34 -4.71
N VAL A 23 -7.47 9.88 -4.89
CA VAL A 23 -6.25 9.34 -4.28
C VAL A 23 -6.31 9.50 -2.75
N GLY A 24 -6.74 10.64 -2.24
CA GLY A 24 -6.86 10.91 -0.81
C GLY A 24 -7.85 9.97 -0.10
N ILE A 25 -9.06 9.79 -0.65
CA ILE A 25 -10.05 8.86 -0.10
C ILE A 25 -9.50 7.43 -0.08
N CYS A 26 -8.88 6.99 -1.18
CA CYS A 26 -8.31 5.66 -1.28
C CYS A 26 -7.15 5.44 -0.29
N TYR A 27 -6.31 6.47 -0.06
CA TYR A 27 -5.22 6.42 0.90
C TYR A 27 -5.72 6.28 2.33
N GLY A 28 -6.75 7.05 2.70
CA GLY A 28 -7.39 6.95 4.02
C GLY A 28 -7.91 5.54 4.30
N ILE A 29 -8.61 4.94 3.33
CA ILE A 29 -9.09 3.56 3.44
C ILE A 29 -7.93 2.57 3.62
N ARG A 30 -6.82 2.75 2.89
CA ARG A 30 -5.65 1.87 3.01
C ARG A 30 -5.02 1.90 4.41
N ILE A 31 -4.84 3.08 5.00
CA ILE A 31 -4.33 3.22 6.37
C ILE A 31 -5.31 2.60 7.37
N ALA A 32 -6.60 2.83 7.19
CA ALA A 32 -7.62 2.28 8.08
C ALA A 32 -7.64 0.73 8.10
N ILE A 33 -7.34 0.08 6.97
CA ILE A 33 -7.29 -1.38 6.86
C ILE A 33 -5.95 -1.94 7.34
N SER A 34 -4.83 -1.23 7.14
CA SER A 34 -3.49 -1.76 7.47
C SER A 34 -3.27 -1.91 8.98
N VAL A 35 -3.77 -0.97 9.79
CA VAL A 35 -3.67 -0.98 11.27
C VAL A 35 -4.28 -2.24 11.91
N PRO A 36 -5.57 -2.57 11.68
CA PRO A 36 -6.17 -3.79 12.24
C PRO A 36 -5.56 -5.06 11.65
N THR A 37 -5.20 -5.06 10.37
CA THR A 37 -4.55 -6.23 9.74
C THR A 37 -3.19 -6.52 10.39
N ALA A 38 -2.41 -5.49 10.69
CA ALA A 38 -1.13 -5.65 11.35
C ALA A 38 -1.27 -6.11 12.82
N SER A 39 -2.29 -5.66 13.54
CA SER A 39 -2.54 -6.13 14.91
C SER A 39 -3.01 -7.59 14.97
N GLU A 40 -3.75 -8.05 13.96
CA GLU A 40 -4.12 -9.47 13.80
C GLU A 40 -2.93 -10.36 13.44
N LEU A 41 -1.98 -9.87 12.63
CA LEU A 41 -0.85 -10.66 12.12
C LEU A 41 0.30 -10.80 13.12
N PHE A 42 0.63 -9.72 13.84
CA PHE A 42 1.79 -9.68 14.74
C PHE A 42 1.43 -9.88 16.22
N GLY A 43 0.14 -9.81 16.56
CA GLY A 43 -0.34 -9.90 17.94
C GLY A 43 -0.06 -8.62 18.75
N ILE A 44 -0.82 -8.46 19.83
CA ILE A 44 -0.91 -7.20 20.60
C ILE A 44 0.37 -6.82 21.38
N ILE A 45 1.29 -7.75 21.63
CA ILE A 45 2.45 -7.48 22.51
C ILE A 45 3.58 -6.73 21.80
N TYR A 46 3.84 -7.02 20.51
CA TYR A 46 4.94 -6.41 19.75
C TYR A 46 4.48 -5.46 18.63
N TYR A 47 3.17 -5.22 18.53
CA TYR A 47 2.57 -4.38 17.50
C TYR A 47 3.21 -2.99 17.42
N GLY A 48 3.40 -2.31 18.57
CA GLY A 48 3.91 -0.93 18.61
C GLY A 48 5.33 -0.77 18.09
N LEU A 49 6.21 -1.76 18.31
CA LEU A 49 7.59 -1.73 17.80
C LEU A 49 7.63 -1.97 16.29
N ILE A 50 6.92 -3.01 15.83
CA ILE A 50 6.89 -3.39 14.40
C ILE A 50 6.21 -2.30 13.57
N TYR A 51 5.11 -1.73 14.06
CA TYR A 51 4.39 -0.66 13.36
C TYR A 51 5.22 0.63 13.25
N ASN A 52 5.99 0.99 14.29
CA ASN A 52 6.92 2.12 14.22
C ASN A 52 8.03 1.89 13.20
N ILE A 53 8.62 0.69 13.16
CA ILE A 53 9.64 0.36 12.16
C ILE A 53 9.06 0.41 10.75
N LEU A 54 7.83 -0.08 10.55
CA LEU A 54 7.14 -0.06 9.27
C LEU A 54 6.89 1.38 8.78
N ILE A 55 6.35 2.24 9.64
CA ILE A 55 6.13 3.67 9.34
C ILE A 55 7.44 4.38 9.07
N LEU A 56 8.48 4.13 9.87
CA LEU A 56 9.81 4.72 9.70
C LEU A 56 10.52 4.22 8.45
N ASN A 57 10.13 3.09 7.88
CA ASN A 57 10.67 2.65 6.60
C ASN A 57 9.91 3.36 5.48
N ASP A 58 8.58 3.27 5.49
CA ASP A 58 7.72 3.72 4.39
C ASP A 58 7.75 5.25 4.20
N LEU A 59 7.61 6.04 5.28
CA LEU A 59 7.53 7.50 5.18
C LEU A 59 8.83 8.15 4.66
N PRO A 60 10.00 7.95 5.29
CA PRO A 60 11.22 8.63 4.87
C PRO A 60 11.84 8.01 3.62
N LEU A 61 11.81 6.68 3.42
CA LEU A 61 12.33 6.11 2.17
C LEU A 61 11.40 6.44 0.99
N GLY A 62 10.09 6.36 1.18
CA GLY A 62 9.12 6.71 0.14
C GLY A 62 9.21 8.18 -0.26
N SER A 63 9.21 9.09 0.71
CA SER A 63 9.32 10.53 0.44
C SER A 63 10.68 10.89 -0.16
N PHE A 64 11.78 10.26 0.29
CA PHE A 64 13.10 10.52 -0.25
C PHE A 64 13.23 10.03 -1.70
N LEU A 65 12.84 8.78 -1.97
CA LEU A 65 12.90 8.21 -3.31
C LEU A 65 11.99 8.96 -4.27
N PHE A 66 10.77 9.30 -3.85
CA PHE A 66 9.79 9.91 -4.75
C PHE A 66 10.03 11.42 -4.92
N SER A 67 10.18 12.16 -3.82
CA SER A 67 10.28 13.63 -3.89
C SER A 67 11.69 14.11 -4.23
N ARG A 68 12.74 13.37 -3.87
CA ARG A 68 14.11 13.82 -4.14
C ARG A 68 14.70 13.16 -5.38
N LEU A 69 14.66 11.83 -5.42
CA LEU A 69 15.29 11.11 -6.52
C LEU A 69 14.43 11.17 -7.79
N LEU A 70 13.14 10.82 -7.69
CA LEU A 70 12.27 10.79 -8.86
C LEU A 70 11.97 12.20 -9.37
N ALA A 71 11.57 13.13 -8.50
CA ALA A 71 11.27 14.50 -8.93
C ALA A 71 12.52 15.22 -9.45
N GLY A 72 13.69 15.02 -8.85
CA GLY A 72 14.95 15.61 -9.32
C GLY A 72 15.32 15.11 -10.73
N ILE A 73 15.37 13.79 -10.93
CA ILE A 73 15.72 13.20 -12.24
C ILE A 73 14.72 13.64 -13.31
N LEU A 74 13.42 13.61 -13.02
CA LEU A 74 12.41 13.97 -14.02
C LEU A 74 12.42 15.47 -14.33
N TYR A 75 12.69 16.31 -13.33
CA TYR A 75 12.83 17.76 -13.53
C TYR A 75 14.05 18.08 -14.39
N ASP A 76 15.20 17.45 -14.11
CA ASP A 76 16.43 17.66 -14.90
C ASP A 76 16.28 17.17 -16.35
N MET A 77 15.50 16.11 -16.58
CA MET A 77 15.22 15.59 -17.92
C MET A 77 14.28 16.50 -18.73
N GLU A 78 13.28 17.10 -18.07
CA GLU A 78 12.35 18.05 -18.70
C GLU A 78 12.94 19.46 -18.82
N ALA A 79 13.94 19.80 -18.01
CA ALA A 79 14.68 21.07 -18.04
C ALA A 79 15.65 21.20 -19.24
N THR A 80 15.37 20.53 -20.37
CA THR A 80 16.14 20.72 -21.61
C THR A 80 15.82 22.07 -22.26
N PRO A 81 16.84 22.77 -22.79
CA PRO A 81 16.82 24.21 -23.00
C PRO A 81 15.90 24.61 -24.16
N THR A 82 14.77 25.23 -23.84
CA THR A 82 14.05 26.02 -24.84
C THR A 82 14.90 27.26 -25.17
N ALA A 83 14.98 27.62 -26.46
CA ALA A 83 15.81 28.72 -27.00
C ALA A 83 15.54 30.12 -26.41
N GLY A 84 14.58 30.25 -25.48
CA GLY A 84 14.17 31.51 -24.83
C GLY A 84 14.49 31.61 -23.34
N GLY A 85 15.30 30.72 -22.74
CA GLY A 85 15.83 30.92 -21.38
C GLY A 85 14.85 30.73 -20.21
N GLY A 86 13.73 30.01 -20.43
CA GLY A 86 12.82 29.59 -19.37
C GLY A 86 13.09 28.15 -18.96
N ASN A 87 13.70 27.92 -17.80
CA ASN A 87 14.12 26.58 -17.34
C ASN A 87 13.06 25.91 -16.43
N THR A 88 11.80 26.33 -16.52
CA THR A 88 10.76 25.96 -15.56
C THR A 88 9.50 25.50 -16.29
N CYS A 89 9.17 24.22 -16.12
CA CYS A 89 7.97 23.61 -16.65
C CYS A 89 7.08 23.23 -15.46
N VAL A 90 5.94 23.92 -15.33
CA VAL A 90 5.03 23.79 -14.20
C VAL A 90 3.63 23.51 -14.74
N GLY A 91 3.05 22.36 -14.38
CA GLY A 91 1.69 22.00 -14.75
C GLY A 91 1.47 20.50 -14.93
N ALA A 92 0.20 20.08 -15.06
CA ALA A 92 -0.19 18.67 -15.18
C ALA A 92 0.46 17.98 -16.39
N HIS A 93 0.73 18.73 -17.46
CA HIS A 93 1.36 18.21 -18.67
C HIS A 93 2.84 17.84 -18.45
N CYS A 94 3.56 18.63 -17.65
CA CYS A 94 4.95 18.39 -17.31
C CYS A 94 5.13 17.17 -16.39
N TYR A 95 4.26 17.05 -15.39
CA TYR A 95 4.28 15.95 -14.42
C TYR A 95 3.63 14.65 -14.95
N ARG A 96 3.21 14.62 -16.21
CA ARG A 96 2.55 13.44 -16.81
C ARG A 96 3.41 12.19 -16.68
N LYS A 97 4.71 12.31 -16.93
CA LYS A 97 5.67 11.20 -16.77
C LYS A 97 5.71 10.70 -15.32
N THR A 98 5.72 11.61 -14.35
CA THR A 98 5.70 11.27 -12.92
C THR A 98 4.43 10.50 -12.54
N PHE A 99 3.27 10.95 -13.03
CA PHE A 99 1.99 10.28 -12.76
C PHE A 99 1.93 8.87 -13.36
N VAL A 100 2.52 8.65 -14.54
CA VAL A 100 2.62 7.31 -15.15
C VAL A 100 3.51 6.40 -14.31
N VAL A 101 4.68 6.88 -13.87
CA VAL A 101 5.57 6.10 -13.00
C VAL A 101 4.86 5.71 -11.70
N MET A 102 4.10 6.63 -11.10
CA MET A 102 3.31 6.33 -9.91
C MET A 102 2.17 5.34 -10.13
N ALA A 103 1.52 5.41 -11.28
CA ALA A 103 0.52 4.42 -11.65
C ALA A 103 1.13 3.02 -11.71
N VAL A 104 2.32 2.86 -12.32
CA VAL A 104 3.05 1.59 -12.37
C VAL A 104 3.46 1.12 -10.98
N ALA A 105 4.03 2.02 -10.15
CA ALA A 105 4.40 1.70 -8.77
C ALA A 105 3.19 1.21 -7.95
N CYS A 106 2.00 1.83 -8.14
CA CYS A 106 0.77 1.38 -7.49
C CYS A 106 0.33 -0.02 -7.92
N ILE A 107 0.52 -0.38 -9.19
CA ILE A 107 0.20 -1.73 -9.69
C ILE A 107 1.11 -2.77 -9.04
N ILE A 108 2.42 -2.47 -8.95
CA ILE A 108 3.39 -3.33 -8.27
C ILE A 108 3.02 -3.49 -6.79
N GLY A 109 2.74 -2.37 -6.11
CA GLY A 109 2.30 -2.38 -4.71
C GLY A 109 1.04 -3.22 -4.50
N PHE A 110 0.04 -3.09 -5.36
CA PHE A 110 -1.17 -3.90 -5.31
C PHE A 110 -0.89 -5.40 -5.53
N GLY A 111 0.05 -5.75 -6.41
CA GLY A 111 0.50 -7.13 -6.58
C GLY A 111 1.14 -7.69 -5.31
N LEU A 112 1.99 -6.91 -4.65
CA LEU A 112 2.62 -7.28 -3.38
C LEU A 112 1.59 -7.42 -2.24
N ASP A 113 0.61 -6.52 -2.17
CA ASP A 113 -0.51 -6.60 -1.23
C ASP A 113 -1.32 -7.90 -1.42
N ILE A 114 -1.66 -8.25 -2.66
CA ILE A 114 -2.37 -9.50 -2.97
C ILE A 114 -1.53 -10.71 -2.55
N LEU A 115 -0.24 -10.71 -2.90
CA LEU A 115 0.67 -11.79 -2.54
C LEU A 115 0.74 -11.98 -1.03
N LEU A 116 0.89 -10.87 -0.28
CA LEU A 116 0.90 -10.88 1.18
C LEU A 116 -0.44 -11.41 1.72
N SER A 117 -1.56 -10.95 1.17
CA SER A 117 -2.91 -11.39 1.56
C SER A 117 -3.09 -12.90 1.36
N ILE A 118 -2.66 -13.45 0.21
CA ILE A 118 -2.72 -14.89 -0.05
C ILE A 118 -1.85 -15.66 0.95
N ARG A 119 -0.63 -15.19 1.23
CA ARG A 119 0.26 -15.82 2.22
C ARG A 119 -0.36 -15.83 3.61
N THR A 120 -0.95 -14.72 4.03
CA THR A 120 -1.67 -14.61 5.32
C THR A 120 -2.87 -15.55 5.37
N LYS A 121 -3.71 -15.59 4.33
CA LYS A 121 -4.85 -16.52 4.24
C LYS A 121 -4.40 -17.98 4.27
N ALA A 122 -3.32 -18.33 3.58
CA ALA A 122 -2.78 -19.69 3.54
C ALA A 122 -2.27 -20.13 4.92
N VAL A 123 -1.56 -19.26 5.66
CA VAL A 123 -1.11 -19.52 7.03
C VAL A 123 -2.32 -19.70 7.96
N TYR A 124 -3.32 -18.82 7.87
CA TYR A 124 -4.52 -18.92 8.70
C TYR A 124 -5.33 -20.19 8.42
N THR A 125 -5.44 -20.59 7.15
CA THR A 125 -6.11 -21.83 6.73
C THR A 125 -5.36 -23.05 7.24
N LYS A 126 -4.02 -23.07 7.17
CA LYS A 126 -3.21 -24.15 7.75
C LYS A 126 -3.40 -24.29 9.26
N ILE A 127 -3.47 -23.18 9.99
CA ILE A 127 -3.73 -23.19 11.45
C ILE A 127 -5.13 -23.76 11.74
N TYR A 128 -6.15 -23.35 10.97
CA TYR A 128 -7.52 -23.83 11.14
C TYR A 128 -7.67 -25.33 10.82
N VAL A 129 -7.08 -25.80 9.71
CA VAL A 129 -7.08 -27.21 9.33
C VAL A 129 -6.33 -28.07 10.35
N SER A 130 -5.18 -27.58 10.87
CA SER A 130 -4.43 -28.30 11.90
C SER A 130 -5.21 -28.39 13.22
N LYS A 131 -5.96 -27.35 13.62
CA LYS A 131 -6.89 -27.43 14.76
C LYS A 131 -8.04 -28.42 14.51
N LYS A 132 -8.60 -28.48 13.30
CA LYS A 132 -9.67 -29.44 12.94
C LYS A 132 -9.15 -30.90 12.95
N SER A 133 -7.92 -31.14 12.48
CA SER A 133 -7.28 -32.46 12.54
C SER A 133 -7.01 -32.91 13.98
N LYS A 134 -6.56 -32.02 14.87
CA LYS A 134 -6.41 -32.34 16.31
C LYS A 134 -7.75 -32.64 16.98
N LYS A 135 -8.83 -31.98 16.56
CA LYS A 135 -10.19 -32.27 17.04
C LYS A 135 -10.73 -33.61 16.54
N SER A 136 -10.30 -34.05 15.34
CA SER A 136 -10.66 -35.36 14.77
C SER A 136 -9.86 -36.53 15.35
N TRP A 137 -8.72 -36.26 16.00
CA TRP A 137 -7.89 -37.27 16.67
C TRP A 137 -8.11 -37.32 18.19
N ALA A 138 -8.98 -36.47 18.74
CA ALA A 138 -9.46 -36.63 20.10
C ALA A 138 -10.45 -37.82 20.12
N PRO A 139 -10.13 -38.93 20.82
CA PRO A 139 -11.07 -40.04 20.89
C PRO A 139 -12.35 -39.58 21.60
N SER A 140 -13.49 -39.91 20.98
CA SER A 140 -14.79 -39.93 21.64
C SER A 140 -14.73 -40.93 22.79
N ASN A 141 -14.36 -40.47 23.98
CA ASN A 141 -14.53 -41.25 25.20
C ASN A 141 -15.60 -40.57 26.05
N GLY A 142 -16.85 -41.01 25.85
CA GLY A 142 -17.93 -40.67 26.77
C GLY A 142 -17.70 -41.34 28.12
N ARG A 143 -17.73 -40.55 29.20
CA ARG A 143 -18.40 -40.90 30.47
C ARG A 143 -18.32 -39.78 31.51
N ARG A 144 -19.53 -39.40 31.96
CA ARG A 144 -19.96 -39.04 33.33
C ARG A 144 -19.37 -37.75 33.94
N GLN A 145 -20.24 -36.74 34.16
CA GLN A 145 -20.96 -36.46 35.43
C GLN A 145 -19.97 -36.18 36.57
N ILE A 146 -20.04 -35.04 37.26
CA ILE A 146 -20.92 -34.75 38.42
C ILE A 146 -20.66 -33.24 38.70
N LEU A 147 -21.65 -32.34 38.65
CA LEU A 147 -22.52 -31.91 39.76
C LEU A 147 -21.75 -31.19 40.90
N ASN A 148 -22.24 -29.99 41.24
CA ASN A 148 -21.78 -28.98 42.20
C ASN A 148 -20.67 -28.02 41.72
#